data_AF-A0A2W4IIM9-F1
#
_entry.id   AF-A0A2W4IIM9-F1
#
_cell.length_a   1.000
_cell.length_b   1.000
_cell.length_c   1.000
_cell.angle_alpha   90.00
_cell.angle_beta   90.00
_cell.angle_gamma   90.00
#
_symmetry.space_group_name_H-M   'P 1'
#
loop_
_entity.id
_entity.type
_entity.pdbx_description
1 polymer ?
#
loop_
_entity_poly.entity_id
_entity_poly.type
_entity_poly.pdbx_seq_one_letter_code
_entity_poly.pdbx_strand_id
1 'polypeptide(L)'
;MMNTKKLIQSFMQAQDPEQLLRSLLVVKALLLNYGKKLSFPAFLQGIKEVQPEIGALIQLLEQAKLLRMKALTDFIRSFEAQLPKKELHFVLESNDEEILPPLSAYLEKRFGQVKVDFKPFKADTLSVQMKGQGYVYKRSLDRDLDALLA
;
A
#
# COMPACT_ATOMS: atom_id res chain seq x y z
N MET A 1 9.35 14.19 -26.43
CA MET A 1 9.33 13.00 -25.54
C MET A 1 8.71 13.40 -24.22
N MET A 2 7.71 12.68 -23.75
CA MET A 2 7.09 12.96 -22.46
C MET A 2 8.09 12.60 -21.34
N ASN A 3 8.41 13.55 -20.46
CA ASN A 3 9.36 13.33 -19.38
C ASN A 3 8.68 12.55 -18.24
N THR A 4 9.26 11.43 -17.82
CA THR A 4 8.75 10.56 -16.75
C THR A 4 8.41 11.33 -15.47
N LYS A 5 9.20 12.36 -15.12
CA LYS A 5 8.92 13.21 -13.95
C LYS A 5 7.64 14.03 -14.12
N LYS A 6 7.40 14.59 -15.31
CA LYS A 6 6.17 15.34 -15.61
C LYS A 6 4.97 14.41 -15.59
N LEU A 7 5.12 13.17 -16.09
CA LEU A 7 4.05 12.20 -16.06
C LEU A 7 3.65 11.81 -14.62
N ILE A 8 4.63 11.58 -13.75
CA ILE A 8 4.35 11.33 -12.33
C ILE A 8 3.63 12.53 -11.70
N GLN A 9 4.07 13.76 -11.95
CA GLN A 9 3.38 14.95 -11.44
C GLN A 9 1.93 15.04 -11.92
N SER A 10 1.67 14.81 -13.21
CA SER A 10 0.30 14.77 -13.74
C SER A 10 -0.55 13.67 -13.10
N PHE A 11 0.05 12.52 -12.82
CA PHE A 11 -0.62 11.40 -12.15
C PHE A 11 -0.92 11.69 -10.67
N MET A 12 -0.03 12.39 -9.98
CA MET A 12 -0.24 12.84 -8.61
C MET A 12 -1.34 13.91 -8.49
N GLN A 13 -1.62 14.65 -9.58
CA GLN A 13 -2.70 15.62 -9.65
C GLN A 13 -4.06 14.99 -10.00
N ALA A 14 -4.11 13.69 -10.30
CA ALA A 14 -5.38 12.98 -10.50
C ALA A 14 -6.17 12.87 -9.19
N GLN A 15 -7.49 12.76 -9.29
CA GLN A 15 -8.42 12.74 -8.14
C GLN A 15 -8.15 11.59 -7.14
N ASP A 16 -7.52 10.49 -7.57
CA ASP A 16 -7.14 9.37 -6.71
C ASP A 16 -5.82 8.70 -7.17
N PRO A 17 -4.67 9.10 -6.58
CA PRO A 17 -3.37 8.49 -6.86
C PRO A 17 -3.24 7.01 -6.42
N GLU A 18 -3.99 6.57 -5.41
CA GLU A 18 -3.98 5.16 -4.97
C GLU A 18 -4.69 4.27 -5.99
N GLN A 19 -5.84 4.72 -6.52
CA GLN A 19 -6.54 4.01 -7.57
C GLN A 19 -5.69 3.92 -8.85
N LEU A 20 -4.97 4.99 -9.19
CA LEU A 20 -4.05 4.96 -10.33
C LEU A 20 -2.90 3.96 -10.13
N LEU A 21 -2.37 3.84 -8.91
CA LEU A 21 -1.38 2.79 -8.60
C LEU A 21 -1.96 1.39 -8.86
N ARG A 22 -3.20 1.11 -8.42
CA ARG A 22 -3.86 -0.17 -8.68
C ARG A 22 -3.97 -0.43 -10.18
N SER A 23 -4.37 0.57 -10.97
CA SER A 23 -4.44 0.46 -12.43
C SER A 23 -3.07 0.19 -13.07
N LEU A 24 -1.99 0.84 -12.58
CA LEU A 24 -0.62 0.56 -13.03
C LEU A 24 -0.19 -0.87 -12.73
N LEU A 25 -0.55 -1.41 -11.56
CA LEU A 25 -0.28 -2.80 -11.18
C LEU A 25 -1.06 -3.79 -12.06
N VAL A 26 -2.31 -3.48 -12.41
CA VAL A 26 -3.09 -4.27 -13.39
C VAL A 26 -2.38 -4.29 -14.74
N VAL A 27 -1.94 -3.13 -15.26
CA VAL A 27 -1.19 -3.07 -16.52
C VAL A 27 0.12 -3.87 -16.44
N LYS A 28 0.83 -3.82 -15.30
CA LYS A 28 2.02 -4.64 -15.07
C LYS A 28 1.72 -6.13 -15.14
N ALA A 29 0.63 -6.60 -14.52
CA ALA A 29 0.21 -8.00 -14.58
C ALA A 29 -0.17 -8.41 -16.01
N LEU A 30 -0.90 -7.56 -16.74
CA LEU A 30 -1.23 -7.80 -18.15
C LEU A 30 0.04 -7.87 -19.01
N LEU A 31 1.01 -6.97 -18.79
CA LEU A 31 2.26 -6.97 -19.52
C LEU A 31 3.12 -8.22 -19.20
N LEU A 32 3.03 -8.76 -17.98
CA LEU A 32 3.66 -10.03 -17.62
C LEU A 32 3.03 -11.21 -18.38
N ASN A 33 1.70 -11.25 -18.46
CA ASN A 33 0.98 -12.36 -19.08
C ASN A 33 0.99 -12.34 -20.61
N TYR A 34 0.92 -11.15 -21.21
CA TYR A 34 0.71 -10.98 -22.65
C TYR A 34 1.90 -10.36 -23.39
N GLY A 35 2.87 -9.76 -22.66
CA GLY A 35 4.06 -9.17 -23.24
C GLY A 35 3.74 -8.13 -24.31
N LYS A 36 4.42 -8.22 -25.46
CA LYS A 36 4.25 -7.30 -26.60
C LYS A 36 2.86 -7.36 -27.24
N LYS A 37 2.05 -8.41 -26.99
CA LYS A 37 0.68 -8.47 -27.53
C LYS A 37 -0.20 -7.35 -26.95
N LEU A 38 0.16 -6.81 -25.79
CA LEU A 38 -0.57 -5.73 -25.14
C LEU A 38 -0.65 -4.45 -25.99
N SER A 39 0.34 -4.22 -26.86
CA SER A 39 0.39 -3.06 -27.77
C SER A 39 -0.21 -3.36 -29.15
N PHE A 40 -0.73 -4.56 -29.39
CA PHE A 40 -1.36 -4.88 -30.68
C PHE A 40 -2.73 -4.19 -30.78
N PRO A 41 -3.04 -3.50 -31.89
CA PRO A 41 -4.27 -2.69 -31.99
C PRO A 41 -5.56 -3.45 -31.67
N ALA A 42 -5.73 -4.67 -32.19
CA ALA A 42 -6.90 -5.49 -31.93
C ALA A 42 -7.01 -5.92 -30.46
N PHE A 43 -5.88 -6.23 -29.82
CA PHE A 43 -5.85 -6.64 -28.41
C PHE A 43 -6.15 -5.46 -27.49
N LEU A 44 -5.53 -4.30 -27.77
CA LEU A 44 -5.79 -3.06 -27.04
C LEU A 44 -7.24 -2.59 -27.20
N GLN A 45 -7.82 -2.77 -28.39
CA GLN A 45 -9.23 -2.46 -28.62
C GLN A 45 -10.15 -3.33 -27.75
N GLY A 46 -9.89 -4.64 -27.67
CA GLY A 46 -10.62 -5.52 -26.76
C GLY A 46 -10.49 -5.12 -25.28
N ILE A 47 -9.31 -4.67 -24.85
CA ILE A 47 -9.14 -4.12 -23.48
C ILE A 47 -9.97 -2.85 -23.30
N LYS A 48 -9.98 -1.93 -24.27
CA LYS A 48 -10.75 -0.67 -24.17
C LYS A 48 -12.26 -0.90 -24.08
N GLU A 49 -12.77 -1.96 -24.72
CA GLU A 49 -14.18 -2.32 -24.67
C GLU A 49 -14.59 -2.86 -23.30
N VAL A 50 -13.71 -3.60 -22.61
CA VAL A 50 -14.00 -4.19 -21.30
C VAL A 50 -13.60 -3.28 -20.14
N GLN A 51 -12.46 -2.61 -20.24
CA GLN A 51 -11.87 -1.72 -19.24
C GLN A 51 -11.26 -0.47 -19.91
N PRO A 52 -12.09 0.53 -20.23
CA PRO A 52 -11.67 1.74 -20.95
C PRO A 52 -10.49 2.46 -20.31
N GLU A 53 -10.49 2.57 -18.97
CA GLU A 53 -9.44 3.25 -18.20
C GLU A 53 -8.08 2.55 -18.33
N ILE A 54 -8.07 1.21 -18.26
CA ILE A 54 -6.85 0.40 -18.43
C ILE A 54 -6.36 0.52 -19.87
N GLY A 55 -7.25 0.47 -20.86
CA GLY A 55 -6.89 0.66 -22.26
C GLY A 55 -6.28 2.03 -22.54
N ALA A 56 -6.82 3.10 -21.95
CA ALA A 56 -6.26 4.44 -22.06
C ALA A 56 -4.87 4.54 -21.39
N LEU A 57 -4.72 3.94 -20.21
CA LEU A 57 -3.45 3.91 -19.49
C LEU A 57 -2.36 3.14 -20.26
N ILE A 58 -2.69 1.99 -20.87
CA ILE A 58 -1.76 1.24 -21.72
C ILE A 58 -1.29 2.10 -22.90
N GLN A 59 -2.21 2.79 -23.58
CA GLN A 59 -1.87 3.65 -24.71
C GLN A 59 -0.95 4.79 -24.29
N LEU A 60 -1.22 5.43 -23.15
CA LEU A 60 -0.38 6.49 -22.61
C LEU A 60 1.03 5.96 -22.24
N LEU A 61 1.12 4.80 -21.60
CA LEU A 61 2.40 4.17 -21.26
C LEU A 61 3.21 3.77 -22.49
N GLU A 62 2.56 3.32 -23.57
CA GLU A 62 3.20 3.04 -24.85
C GLU A 62 3.78 4.32 -25.47
N GLN A 63 2.99 5.40 -25.53
CA GLN A 63 3.44 6.72 -26.02
C GLN A 63 4.62 7.27 -25.20
N ALA A 64 4.63 7.00 -23.89
CA ALA A 64 5.72 7.36 -22.99
C ALA A 64 6.93 6.40 -23.06
N LYS A 65 6.89 5.35 -23.88
CA LYS A 65 7.90 4.27 -23.96
C LYS A 65 8.12 3.54 -22.63
N LEU A 66 7.10 3.48 -21.79
CA LEU A 66 7.10 2.83 -20.48
C LEU A 66 6.49 1.43 -20.51
N LEU A 67 5.89 0.99 -21.63
CA LEU A 67 5.29 -0.34 -21.77
C LEU A 67 6.32 -1.46 -22.01
N ARG A 68 7.34 -1.51 -21.14
CA ARG A 68 8.35 -2.57 -21.05
C ARG A 68 8.53 -2.92 -19.60
N MET A 69 8.77 -4.19 -19.30
CA MET A 69 8.64 -4.66 -17.91
C MET A 69 9.58 -3.95 -16.92
N LYS A 70 10.85 -3.74 -17.32
CA LYS A 70 11.80 -2.95 -16.55
C LYS A 70 11.34 -1.50 -16.37
N ALA A 71 11.00 -0.82 -17.47
CA ALA A 71 10.60 0.59 -17.46
C ALA A 71 9.33 0.84 -16.64
N LEU A 72 8.32 -0.03 -16.77
CA LEU A 72 7.08 0.07 -16.01
C LEU A 72 7.32 -0.18 -14.51
N THR A 73 8.17 -1.16 -14.17
CA THR A 73 8.51 -1.44 -12.77
C THR A 73 9.24 -0.27 -12.12
N ASP A 74 10.22 0.31 -12.81
CA ASP A 74 10.96 1.48 -12.33
C ASP A 74 10.03 2.71 -12.19
N PHE A 75 9.09 2.88 -13.12
CA PHE A 75 8.08 3.92 -13.06
C PHE A 75 7.14 3.76 -11.86
N ILE A 76 6.56 2.57 -11.66
CA ILE A 76 5.66 2.27 -10.54
C ILE A 76 6.36 2.54 -9.23
N ARG A 77 7.59 2.05 -9.05
CA ARG A 77 8.38 2.30 -7.83
C ARG A 77 8.58 3.80 -7.57
N SER A 78 8.85 4.57 -8.63
CA SER A 78 9.06 6.02 -8.54
C SER A 78 7.77 6.78 -8.24
N PHE A 79 6.64 6.28 -8.74
CA PHE A 79 5.30 6.82 -8.46
C PHE A 79 4.88 6.51 -7.01
N GLU A 80 5.00 5.25 -6.58
CA GLU A 80 4.75 4.80 -5.20
C GLU A 80 5.54 5.60 -4.17
N ALA A 81 6.82 5.91 -4.46
CA ALA A 81 7.65 6.71 -3.57
C ALA A 81 7.17 8.16 -3.39
N GLN A 82 6.33 8.67 -4.28
CA GLN A 82 5.74 10.01 -4.19
C GLN A 82 4.31 10.01 -3.64
N LEU A 83 3.69 8.84 -3.50
CA LEU A 83 2.39 8.76 -2.84
C LEU A 83 2.53 9.23 -1.39
N PRO A 84 1.55 9.99 -0.88
CA PRO A 84 1.52 10.32 0.54
C PRO A 84 1.56 9.01 1.32
N LYS A 85 2.55 8.88 2.21
CA LYS A 85 2.58 7.76 3.14
C LYS A 85 1.29 7.82 3.93
N LYS A 86 0.43 6.82 3.74
CA LYS A 86 -0.80 6.70 4.51
C LYS A 86 -0.39 6.58 5.97
N GLU A 87 -0.62 7.61 6.76
CA GLU A 87 -0.36 7.55 8.18
C GLU A 87 -1.27 6.45 8.74
N LEU A 88 -0.67 5.36 9.21
CA LEU A 88 -1.44 4.23 9.68
C LEU A 88 -1.85 4.47 11.11
N HIS A 89 -3.15 4.55 11.36
CA HIS A 89 -3.68 4.80 12.69
C HIS A 89 -3.91 3.49 13.44
N PHE A 90 -3.37 3.43 14.66
CA PHE A 90 -3.54 2.34 15.61
C PHE A 90 -4.08 2.90 16.93
N VAL A 91 -4.95 2.14 17.58
CA VAL A 91 -5.42 2.39 18.94
C VAL A 91 -4.80 1.35 19.83
N LEU A 92 -4.01 1.80 20.81
CA LEU A 92 -3.41 0.97 21.86
C LEU A 92 -4.23 1.12 23.14
N GLU A 93 -4.85 0.03 23.54
CA GLU A 93 -5.56 -0.11 24.81
C GLU A 93 -4.65 -0.87 25.79
N SER A 94 -4.35 -0.30 26.96
CA SER A 94 -3.62 -1.00 28.04
C SER A 94 -3.92 -0.45 29.44
N ASN A 95 -3.60 -1.22 30.48
CA ASN A 95 -3.58 -0.76 31.88
C ASN A 95 -2.21 -0.20 32.31
N ASP A 96 -1.22 -0.23 31.42
CA ASP A 96 0.12 0.32 31.65
C ASP A 96 0.50 1.27 30.50
N GLU A 97 0.87 2.50 30.82
CA GLU A 97 1.26 3.51 29.83
C GLU A 97 2.73 3.36 29.42
N GLU A 98 3.57 2.72 30.25
CA GLU A 98 5.00 2.51 29.96
C GLU A 98 5.22 1.59 28.75
N ILE A 99 4.19 0.86 28.33
CA ILE A 99 4.21 -0.01 27.14
C ILE A 99 4.04 0.75 25.82
N LEU A 100 3.62 2.02 25.86
CA LEU A 100 3.35 2.83 24.67
C LEU A 100 4.63 3.12 23.85
N PRO A 101 5.76 3.57 24.41
CA PRO A 101 6.99 3.80 23.65
C PRO A 101 7.52 2.54 22.92
N PRO A 102 7.69 1.37 23.56
CA PRO A 102 8.23 0.20 22.87
C PRO A 102 7.28 -0.34 21.80
N LEU A 103 5.96 -0.29 21.99
CA LEU A 103 4.99 -0.72 20.99
C LEU A 103 4.90 0.25 19.81
N SER A 104 4.93 1.56 20.06
CA SER A 104 4.99 2.58 19.01
C SER A 104 6.23 2.40 18.14
N ALA A 105 7.40 2.20 18.75
CA ALA A 105 8.66 1.95 18.03
C ALA A 105 8.60 0.66 17.19
N TYR A 106 7.98 -0.40 17.71
CA TYR A 106 7.77 -1.64 16.96
C TYR A 106 6.86 -1.42 15.74
N LEU A 107 5.77 -0.66 15.90
CA LEU A 107 4.85 -0.34 14.80
C LEU A 107 5.52 0.53 13.75
N GLU A 108 6.28 1.54 14.15
CA GLU A 108 7.02 2.39 13.22
C GLU A 108 8.03 1.59 12.40
N LYS A 109 8.78 0.69 13.06
CA LYS A 109 9.73 -0.20 12.39
C LYS A 109 9.05 -1.12 11.38
N ARG A 110 7.84 -1.60 11.69
CA ARG A 110 7.13 -2.60 10.88
C ARG A 110 6.30 -1.98 9.75
N PHE A 111 5.73 -0.81 9.97
CA PHE A 111 4.74 -0.21 9.08
C PHE A 111 5.10 1.20 8.59
N GLY A 112 6.21 1.79 9.06
CA GLY A 112 6.65 3.12 8.67
C GLY A 112 5.99 4.21 9.52
N GLN A 113 5.44 5.25 8.89
CA GLN A 113 4.83 6.35 9.63
C GLN A 113 3.47 5.92 10.19
N VAL A 114 3.36 5.85 11.51
CA VAL A 114 2.14 5.44 12.22
C VAL A 114 1.72 6.52 13.21
N LYS A 115 0.41 6.60 13.48
CA LYS A 115 -0.15 7.35 14.59
C LYS A 115 -0.72 6.36 15.59
N VAL A 116 -0.35 6.48 16.86
CA VAL A 116 -0.83 5.60 17.93
C VAL A 116 -1.62 6.42 18.94
N ASP A 117 -2.91 6.15 19.06
CA ASP A 117 -3.77 6.73 20.10
C ASP A 117 -3.81 5.78 21.30
N PHE A 118 -3.39 6.25 22.47
CA PHE A 118 -3.44 5.46 23.71
C PHE A 118 -4.79 5.60 24.42
N LYS A 119 -5.36 4.47 24.87
CA LYS A 119 -6.60 4.41 25.65
C LYS A 119 -6.36 3.57 26.91
N PRO A 120 -6.28 4.20 28.10
CA PRO A 120 -6.12 3.43 29.32
C PRO A 120 -7.39 2.62 29.63
N PHE A 121 -7.23 1.40 30.12
CA PHE A 121 -8.33 0.62 30.71
C PHE A 121 -7.90 -0.05 32.02
N LYS A 122 -8.87 -0.39 32.88
CA LYS A 122 -8.60 -1.11 34.11
C LYS A 122 -8.59 -2.62 33.87
N ALA A 123 -7.49 -3.27 34.22
CA ALA A 123 -7.37 -4.70 34.35
C ALA A 123 -6.43 -5.04 35.49
N ASP A 124 -6.67 -6.18 36.12
CA ASP A 124 -5.92 -6.64 37.30
C ASP A 124 -4.50 -7.10 36.93
N THR A 125 -4.25 -7.41 35.65
CA THR A 125 -2.95 -7.85 35.13
C THR A 125 -2.61 -7.19 33.80
N LEU A 126 -1.32 -7.12 33.45
CA LEU A 126 -0.86 -6.41 32.26
C LEU A 126 -1.56 -6.96 31.02
N SER A 127 -2.33 -6.10 30.38
CA SER A 127 -3.19 -6.45 29.25
C SER A 127 -3.00 -5.43 28.14
N VAL A 128 -2.82 -5.92 26.92
CA VAL A 128 -2.57 -5.09 25.75
C VAL A 128 -3.55 -5.46 24.64
N GLN A 129 -4.23 -4.47 24.11
CA GLN A 129 -5.07 -4.61 22.93
C GLN A 129 -4.71 -3.54 21.90
N MET A 130 -4.50 -3.95 20.66
CA MET A 130 -4.14 -3.07 19.57
C MET A 130 -5.12 -3.25 18.42
N LYS A 131 -5.67 -2.14 17.91
CA LYS A 131 -6.64 -2.11 16.81
C LYS A 131 -6.18 -1.11 15.75
N GLY A 132 -6.15 -1.51 14.47
CA GLY A 132 -5.82 -0.59 13.39
C GLY A 132 -5.58 -1.30 12.07
N GLN A 133 -5.91 -0.63 10.95
CA GLN A 133 -5.65 -1.13 9.58
C GLN A 133 -6.21 -2.54 9.28
N GLY A 134 -7.36 -2.89 9.86
CA GLY A 134 -7.96 -4.21 9.71
C GLY A 134 -7.36 -5.31 10.61
N TYR A 135 -6.38 -4.97 11.46
CA TYR A 135 -5.80 -5.87 12.44
C TYR A 135 -6.38 -5.62 13.83
N VAL A 136 -6.65 -6.71 14.55
CA VAL A 136 -6.93 -6.71 15.99
C VAL A 136 -5.98 -7.70 16.66
N TYR A 137 -5.10 -7.19 17.52
CA TYR A 137 -4.19 -7.99 18.34
C TYR A 137 -4.56 -7.83 19.81
N LYS A 138 -4.63 -8.93 20.56
CA LYS A 138 -4.96 -8.91 21.98
C LYS A 138 -4.07 -9.91 22.72
N ARG A 139 -3.39 -9.46 23.78
CA ARG A 139 -2.55 -10.29 24.66
C ARG A 139 -2.75 -9.92 26.12
N SER A 140 -2.49 -10.91 26.98
CA SER A 140 -2.50 -10.80 28.44
C SER A 140 -1.26 -11.52 28.92
N LEU A 141 -0.51 -10.87 29.81
CA LEU A 141 0.78 -11.38 30.29
C LEU A 141 0.61 -12.73 31.01
N ASP A 142 -0.46 -12.91 31.81
CA ASP A 142 -0.72 -14.17 32.51
C ASP A 142 -0.90 -15.33 31.52
N ARG A 143 -1.63 -15.12 30.43
CA ARG A 143 -1.84 -16.15 29.41
C ARG A 143 -0.55 -16.55 28.71
N ASP A 144 0.33 -15.58 28.47
CA ASP A 144 1.62 -15.85 27.84
C ASP A 144 2.59 -16.53 28.84
N LEU A 145 2.53 -16.18 30.14
CA LEU A 145 3.25 -16.85 31.23
C LEU A 145 2.80 -18.30 31.42
N ASP A 146 1.50 -18.54 31.51
CA ASP A 146 0.94 -19.89 31.64
C ASP A 146 1.33 -20.79 30.47
N ALA A 147 1.40 -20.24 29.24
CA ALA A 147 1.82 -20.98 28.06
C ALA A 147 3.33 -21.26 28.00
N LEU A 148 4.16 -20.45 28.65
CA LEU A 148 5.61 -20.65 28.73
C LEU A 148 6.01 -21.59 29.87
N LEU A 149 5.18 -21.70 30.89
CA LEU A 149 5.40 -22.54 32.08
C LEU A 149 4.74 -23.92 31.97
N ALA A 150 3.98 -24.19 30.90
CA ALA A 150 3.38 -25.49 30.56
C ALA A 150 4.32 -26.34 29.68
#